data_AF-A0AAW8L094-F1
#
_entry.id   AF-A0AAW8L094-F1
#
_cell.length_a   1.000
_cell.length_b   1.000
_cell.length_c   1.000
_cell.angle_alpha   90.00
_cell.angle_beta   90.00
_cell.angle_gamma   90.00
#
_symmetry.space_group_name_H-M   'P 1'
#
loop_
_entity.id
_entity.type
_entity.pdbx_description
1 polymer ?
#
loop_
_entity_poly.entity_id
_entity_poly.type
_entity_poly.pdbx_seq_one_letter_code
_entity_poly.pdbx_strand_id
1 'polypeptide(L)' 'ATIQEQVKKLADEVNATAIVPSDLLDEVTSLVEWPVALRATFEERYLAVPQEALITTMQDNQKYFCLINSEGK' A
#
# COMPACT_ATOMS: atom_id res chain seq x y z
N ALA A 1 7.45 15.37 6.36
CA ALA A 1 7.57 14.29 5.36
C ALA A 1 6.17 13.87 4.99
N THR A 2 5.80 14.06 3.73
CA THR A 2 4.43 13.80 3.24
C THR A 2 4.19 12.29 3.19
N ILE A 3 2.95 11.80 3.37
CA ILE A 3 2.63 10.35 3.35
C ILE A 3 3.22 9.68 2.10
N GLN A 4 3.09 10.34 0.95
CA GLN A 4 3.60 9.87 -0.33
C GLN A 4 5.12 9.64 -0.34
N GLU A 5 5.90 10.51 0.32
CA GLU A 5 7.35 10.34 0.43
C GLU A 5 7.70 9.14 1.31
N GLN A 6 6.97 8.94 2.40
CA GLN A 6 7.18 7.83 3.31
C GLN A 6 6.86 6.49 2.64
N VAL A 7 5.75 6.43 1.91
CA VAL A 7 5.33 5.26 1.13
C VAL A 7 6.34 4.95 0.03
N LYS A 8 6.80 5.95 -0.71
CA LYS A 8 7.80 5.78 -1.76
C LYS A 8 9.11 5.22 -1.18
N LYS A 9 9.59 5.77 -0.07
CA LYS A 9 10.81 5.28 0.59
C LYS A 9 10.70 3.80 0.97
N LEU A 10 9.57 3.39 1.56
CA LEU A 10 9.33 2.00 1.93
C LEU A 10 9.21 1.07 0.71
N ALA A 11 8.73 1.58 -0.42
CA ALA A 11 8.64 0.83 -1.67
C ALA A 11 10.03 0.63 -2.30
N ASP A 12 10.87 1.67 -2.30
CA ASP A 12 12.25 1.64 -2.80
C ASP A 12 13.11 0.63 -2.02
N GLU A 13 12.90 0.48 -0.69
CA GLU A 13 13.58 -0.51 0.15
C GLU A 13 13.38 -1.97 -0.31
N VAL A 14 12.28 -2.26 -1.00
CA VAL A 14 11.92 -3.60 -1.48
C VAL A 14 11.89 -3.70 -3.00
N ASN A 15 12.38 -2.69 -3.72
CA ASN A 15 12.33 -2.60 -5.18
C ASN A 15 10.90 -2.80 -5.75
N ALA A 16 9.90 -2.26 -5.05
CA ALA A 16 8.51 -2.31 -5.48
C ALA A 16 7.99 -0.92 -5.86
N THR A 17 6.90 -0.88 -6.61
CA THR A 17 6.17 0.35 -6.93
C THR A 17 4.91 0.42 -6.09
N ALA A 18 4.73 1.51 -5.35
CA ALA A 18 3.50 1.76 -4.60
C ALA A 18 2.39 2.26 -5.51
N ILE A 19 1.21 1.63 -5.45
CA ILE A 19 -0.02 2.20 -6.02
C ILE A 19 -0.60 3.15 -4.98
N VAL A 20 -0.59 4.43 -5.29
CA VAL A 20 -1.11 5.51 -4.43
C VAL A 20 -2.13 6.32 -5.23
N PRO A 21 -3.39 5.89 -5.30
CA PRO A 21 -4.47 6.67 -5.92
C PRO A 21 -4.66 7.97 -5.12
N SER A 22 -4.93 9.09 -5.81
CA SER A 22 -5.15 10.40 -5.16
C SER A 22 -6.28 10.35 -4.14
N ASP A 23 -7.39 9.71 -4.47
CA ASP A 23 -8.59 9.69 -3.64
C ASP A 23 -8.35 8.94 -2.32
N LEU A 24 -7.60 7.82 -2.38
CA LEU A 24 -7.20 7.06 -1.20
C LEU A 24 -6.17 7.84 -0.36
N LEU A 25 -5.25 8.56 -1.00
CA LEU A 25 -4.28 9.40 -0.30
C LEU A 25 -4.97 10.52 0.47
N ASP A 26 -5.95 11.19 -0.15
CA ASP A 26 -6.74 12.26 0.47
C ASP A 26 -7.59 11.72 1.63
N GLU A 27 -8.18 10.54 1.46
CA GLU A 27 -8.93 9.88 2.54
C GLU A 27 -8.02 9.52 3.71
N VAL A 28 -6.88 8.86 3.46
CA VAL A 28 -5.92 8.46 4.52
C VAL A 28 -5.32 9.66 5.21
N THR A 29 -4.93 10.71 4.48
CA THR A 29 -4.41 11.95 5.09
C THR A 29 -5.44 12.65 5.96
N SER A 30 -6.73 12.57 5.61
CA SER A 30 -7.82 13.16 6.40
C SER A 30 -8.14 12.39 7.70
N LEU A 31 -7.64 11.16 7.85
CA LEU A 31 -7.91 10.30 9.02
C LEU A 31 -6.82 10.34 10.09
N VAL A 32 -5.66 10.95 9.80
CA VAL A 32 -4.47 10.81 10.64
C VAL A 32 -3.85 12.17 10.91
N GLU A 33 -3.83 12.59 12.18
CA GLU A 33 -3.19 13.86 12.58
C GLU A 33 -1.66 13.81 12.46
N TRP A 34 -1.06 12.63 12.62
CA TRP A 34 0.40 12.40 12.56
C TRP A 34 0.73 11.18 11.70
N PRO A 35 0.90 11.35 10.39
CA PRO A 35 1.08 10.21 9.50
C PRO A 35 2.45 9.55 9.63
N VAL A 36 2.45 8.23 9.89
CA VAL A 36 3.63 7.36 9.87
C VAL A 36 3.33 6.15 8.97
N ALA A 37 4.04 6.02 7.86
CA ALA A 37 3.89 4.87 6.96
C ALA A 37 4.61 3.65 7.54
N LEU A 38 3.96 2.48 7.46
CA LEU A 38 4.49 1.19 7.88
C LEU A 38 4.37 0.20 6.73
N ARG A 39 5.43 -0.58 6.50
CA ARG A 39 5.41 -1.67 5.52
C ARG A 39 5.03 -2.97 6.22
N ALA A 40 3.86 -3.51 5.86
CA ALA A 40 3.43 -4.84 6.27
C ALA A 40 3.76 -5.88 5.19
N THR A 41 3.98 -7.13 5.59
CA THR A 41 4.17 -8.26 4.68
C THR A 41 3.19 -9.36 5.05
N PHE A 42 2.67 -10.07 4.06
CA PHE A 42 1.81 -11.22 4.24
C PHE A 42 2.57 -12.51 3.95
N GLU A 43 2.15 -13.61 4.58
CA GLU A 43 2.66 -14.94 4.19
C GLU A 43 2.21 -15.27 2.76
N GLU A 44 3.09 -15.88 1.97
CA GLU A 44 2.84 -16.22 0.55
C GLU A 44 1.53 -16.98 0.33
N ARG A 45 1.10 -17.82 1.28
CA ARG A 45 -0.17 -18.55 1.19
C ARG A 45 -1.40 -17.66 1.06
N TYR A 46 -1.33 -16.43 1.59
CA TYR A 46 -2.41 -15.45 1.48
C TYR A 46 -2.35 -14.66 0.17
N LEU A 47 -1.20 -14.67 -0.52
CA LEU A 47 -1.03 -14.12 -1.87
C LEU A 47 -1.48 -15.08 -2.97
N ALA A 48 -1.88 -16.31 -2.62
CA ALA A 48 -2.44 -17.29 -3.56
C ALA A 48 -3.90 -16.99 -3.96
N VAL A 49 -4.53 -16.01 -3.29
CA VAL A 49 -5.87 -15.52 -3.62
C VAL A 49 -5.78 -14.62 -4.88
N PRO A 50 -6.80 -14.58 -5.76
CA PRO A 50 -6.78 -13.70 -6.93
C PRO A 50 -6.40 -12.27 -6.54
N GLN A 51 -5.40 -11.74 -7.23
CA GLN A 51 -4.75 -10.49 -6.88
C GLN A 51 -5.73 -9.30 -6.86
N GLU A 52 -6.70 -9.30 -7.77
CA GLU A 52 -7.78 -8.29 -7.81
C GLU A 52 -8.61 -8.30 -6.51
N ALA A 53 -9.01 -9.47 -6.02
CA ALA A 53 -9.79 -9.59 -4.79
C ALA A 53 -8.96 -9.20 -3.55
N LEU A 54 -7.66 -9.47 -3.56
CA LEU A 54 -6.74 -9.07 -2.51
C LEU A 54 -6.58 -7.54 -2.47
N ILE A 55 -6.30 -6.92 -3.61
CA ILE A 55 -6.11 -5.46 -3.73
C ILE A 55 -7.38 -4.72 -3.30
N THR A 56 -8.56 -5.12 -3.78
CA THR A 56 -9.83 -4.51 -3.39
C THR A 56 -10.08 -4.63 -1.89
N THR A 57 -9.85 -5.82 -1.30
CA THR A 57 -10.03 -6.01 0.15
C THR A 57 -9.07 -5.13 0.97
N MET A 58 -7.82 -4.97 0.52
CA MET A 58 -6.82 -4.16 1.22
C MET A 58 -7.07 -2.65 1.10
N GLN A 59 -7.57 -2.20 -0.05
CA GLN A 59 -7.90 -0.80 -0.28
C GLN A 59 -9.19 -0.41 0.44
N ASP A 60 -10.27 -1.19 0.26
CA ASP A 60 -11.60 -0.83 0.77
C ASP A 60 -11.72 -0.98 2.29
N ASN A 61 -11.22 -2.07 2.86
CA ASN A 61 -11.44 -2.35 4.29
C ASN A 61 -10.32 -1.85 5.19
N GLN A 62 -9.10 -1.73 4.66
CA GLN A 62 -7.92 -1.50 5.49
C GLN A 62 -7.15 -0.23 5.10
N LYS A 63 -7.55 0.46 4.04
CA LYS A 63 -6.96 1.72 3.56
C LYS A 63 -5.43 1.63 3.38
N TYR A 64 -4.96 0.51 2.83
CA TYR A 64 -3.55 0.27 2.56
C TYR A 64 -3.14 0.72 1.15
N PHE A 65 -1.88 1.15 1.03
CA PHE A 65 -1.22 1.32 -0.27
C PHE A 65 -0.57 0.00 -0.68
N CYS A 66 -1.02 -0.60 -1.79
CA CYS A 66 -0.45 -1.83 -2.30
C CYS A 66 0.93 -1.55 -2.92
N LEU A 67 1.90 -2.40 -2.61
CA LEU A 67 3.20 -2.42 -3.29
C LEU A 67 3.18 -3.54 -4.33
N ILE A 68 3.62 -3.24 -5.55
CA ILE A 68 3.73 -4.20 -6.64
C ILE A 68 5.20 -4.37 -7.00
N ASN A 69 5.68 -5.60 -7.02
CA ASN A 69 7.02 -5.93 -7.48
C ASN A 69 7.14 -5.92 -9.01
N SER A 70 8.35 -6.12 -9.55
CA SER A 70 8.60 -6.16 -11.00
C SER A 70 7.83 -7.23 -11.77
N GLU A 71 7.33 -8.27 -11.10
CA GLU A 71 6.51 -9.33 -11.70
C GLU A 71 5.02 -9.00 -11.67
N GLY A 72 4.65 -7.81 -11.20
CA GLY A 72 3.27 -7.41 -11.08
C GLY A 72 2.55 -8.02 -9.88
N LYS A 73 3.27 -8.57 -8.88
CA LYS A 73 2.71 -9.21 -7.68
C LYS A 73 2.90 -8.40 -6.40
#